data_AF-A2DD52-F1
#
_entry.id   AF-A2DD52-F1
#
_cell.length_a   1.000
_cell.length_b   1.000
_cell.length_c   1.000
_cell.angle_alpha   90.00
_cell.angle_beta   90.00
_cell.angle_gamma   90.00
#
_symmetry.space_group_name_H-M   'P 1'
#
loop_
_entity.id
_entity.type
_entity.pdbx_description
1 polymer ?
#
loop_
_entity_poly.entity_id
_entity_poly.type
_entity_poly.pdbx_seq_one_letter_code
_entity_poly.pdbx_strand_id
1 'polypeptide(L)'
;MPNLFNIRYRAFSYSAIESFKFNQYIKTILDEIFFSAKNLSKVTLLEGITRIEEYAFKNTSLSDITIPSTVESIHPTAFDLTDVKINVVKKNPYFFTSEHCLIDKLNGNLILTFGKLPLIFTIPNEVKKLGDNSIRPCNDSVTIESSILYQKSIGAAVIKISSSVISISQSAFTDVHFLYTVCYDGFVYSNDREFKKPELLRNAFVTDNYIYDEFLKLPTMKQCNEEIPNEMKIRLNVGLTTTEIVLIVVCSLLALILIVTFIVIAICLCKRKKEESSVFQQIL
;
A
#
# COMPACT_ATOMS: atom_id res chain seq x y z
N MET A 1 -21.07 4.46 28.76
CA MET A 1 -20.96 3.56 27.58
C MET A 1 -21.34 2.18 28.03
N PRO A 2 -22.31 1.51 27.39
CA PRO A 2 -22.73 0.17 27.80
C PRO A 2 -21.53 -0.77 27.70
N ASN A 3 -21.48 -1.71 28.62
CA ASN A 3 -20.43 -2.70 28.77
C ASN A 3 -20.17 -3.47 27.47
N LEU A 4 -19.18 -3.02 26.71
CA LEU A 4 -18.77 -3.57 25.42
C LEU A 4 -17.97 -4.87 25.65
N PHE A 5 -18.61 -5.90 26.22
CA PHE A 5 -18.00 -7.21 26.48
C PHE A 5 -17.99 -8.12 25.25
N ASN A 6 -18.81 -7.82 24.24
CA ASN A 6 -18.99 -8.68 23.08
C ASN A 6 -19.00 -7.84 21.79
N ILE A 7 -17.81 -7.65 21.22
CA ILE A 7 -17.67 -7.15 19.84
C ILE A 7 -17.46 -8.38 18.96
N ARG A 8 -18.18 -8.47 17.84
CA ARG A 8 -18.08 -9.60 16.90
C ARG A 8 -17.14 -9.30 15.75
N TYR A 9 -16.76 -10.35 15.01
CA TYR A 9 -16.10 -10.28 13.72
C TYR A 9 -16.79 -9.24 12.81
N ARG A 10 -16.00 -8.40 12.13
CA ARG A 10 -16.49 -7.35 11.22
C ARG A 10 -17.50 -6.34 11.80
N ALA A 11 -17.57 -6.17 13.13
CA ALA A 11 -18.64 -5.37 13.75
C ALA A 11 -18.73 -3.92 13.25
N PHE A 12 -17.62 -3.34 12.79
CA PHE A 12 -17.54 -1.98 12.29
C PHE A 12 -16.94 -1.90 10.88
N SER A 13 -16.93 -3.00 10.11
CA SER A 13 -16.46 -2.97 8.72
C SER A 13 -17.35 -2.06 7.88
N TYR A 14 -16.74 -1.31 6.96
CA TYR A 14 -17.42 -0.31 6.10
C TYR A 14 -18.24 0.74 6.84
N SER A 15 -18.05 0.88 8.16
CA SER A 15 -18.80 1.85 8.95
C SER A 15 -18.21 3.27 8.78
N ALA A 16 -19.04 4.27 9.07
CA ALA A 16 -18.65 5.67 9.05
C ALA A 16 -18.04 6.15 10.38
N ILE A 17 -17.64 5.24 11.28
CA ILE A 17 -17.08 5.63 12.58
C ILE A 17 -15.78 6.40 12.39
N GLU A 18 -15.59 7.45 13.18
CA GLU A 18 -14.40 8.30 13.09
C GLU A 18 -13.35 7.96 14.13
N SER A 19 -13.79 7.50 15.31
CA SER A 19 -12.90 7.10 16.38
C SER A 19 -13.45 5.92 17.18
N PHE A 20 -12.56 5.13 17.74
CA PHE A 20 -12.91 4.00 18.60
C PHE A 20 -11.96 3.87 19.78
N LYS A 21 -12.51 3.68 20.98
CA LYS A 21 -11.74 3.43 22.21
C LYS A 21 -12.10 2.05 22.75
N PHE A 22 -11.15 1.13 22.72
CA PHE A 22 -11.32 -0.17 23.36
C PHE A 22 -11.44 0.00 24.88
N ASN A 23 -12.18 -0.89 25.53
CA ASN A 23 -12.26 -0.97 26.99
C ASN A 23 -11.27 -2.03 27.51
N GLN A 24 -11.11 -2.08 28.84
CA GLN A 24 -10.17 -2.98 29.52
C GLN A 24 -10.54 -4.49 29.44
N TYR A 25 -11.73 -4.81 28.93
CA TYR A 25 -12.25 -6.18 28.89
C TYR A 25 -11.99 -6.87 27.54
N ILE A 26 -11.65 -6.10 26.50
CA ILE A 26 -11.28 -6.66 25.20
C ILE A 26 -9.84 -7.17 25.25
N LYS A 27 -9.67 -8.46 24.98
CA LYS A 27 -8.35 -9.13 24.89
C LYS A 27 -7.82 -9.22 23.46
N THR A 28 -8.70 -9.35 22.49
CA THR A 28 -8.35 -9.55 21.08
C THR A 28 -9.09 -8.52 20.23
N ILE A 29 -8.34 -7.85 19.36
CA ILE A 29 -8.91 -7.06 18.27
C ILE A 29 -9.16 -8.04 17.12
N LEU A 30 -10.43 -8.40 16.93
CA LEU A 30 -10.86 -9.46 16.03
C LEU A 30 -10.59 -9.15 14.56
N ASP A 31 -10.60 -10.20 13.75
CA ASP A 31 -10.43 -10.12 12.31
C ASP A 31 -11.41 -9.12 11.70
N GLU A 32 -10.89 -8.29 10.79
CA GLU A 32 -11.65 -7.35 9.97
C GLU A 32 -12.59 -6.39 10.72
N ILE A 33 -12.45 -6.25 12.04
CA ILE A 33 -13.36 -5.47 12.89
C ILE A 33 -13.61 -4.06 12.36
N PHE A 34 -12.59 -3.39 11.80
CA PHE A 34 -12.69 -2.07 11.15
C PHE A 34 -12.33 -2.11 9.65
N PHE A 35 -12.45 -3.26 9.00
CA PHE A 35 -12.12 -3.41 7.59
C PHE A 35 -12.85 -2.36 6.73
N SER A 36 -12.10 -1.58 5.95
CA SER A 36 -12.62 -0.52 5.08
C SER A 36 -13.47 0.55 5.80
N ALA A 37 -13.28 0.75 7.10
CA ALA A 37 -13.85 1.89 7.83
C ALA A 37 -13.06 3.17 7.49
N LYS A 38 -13.30 3.73 6.31
CA LYS A 38 -12.51 4.83 5.71
C LYS A 38 -12.55 6.16 6.48
N ASN A 39 -13.46 6.32 7.44
CA ASN A 39 -13.50 7.53 8.27
C ASN A 39 -12.74 7.34 9.60
N LEU A 40 -12.36 6.10 9.95
CA LEU A 40 -11.71 5.80 11.22
C LEU A 40 -10.30 6.37 11.23
N SER A 41 -10.13 7.49 11.91
CA SER A 41 -8.87 8.24 12.00
C SER A 41 -8.18 8.09 13.36
N LYS A 42 -8.91 7.60 14.39
CA LYS A 42 -8.36 7.48 15.74
C LYS A 42 -8.80 6.21 16.45
N VAL A 43 -7.84 5.40 16.86
CA VAL A 43 -8.07 4.21 17.69
C VAL A 43 -7.23 4.30 18.95
N THR A 44 -7.86 4.12 20.12
CA THR A 44 -7.14 4.04 21.39
C THR A 44 -7.15 2.60 21.91
N LEU A 45 -5.97 1.99 21.94
CA LEU A 45 -5.73 0.69 22.56
C LEU A 45 -5.47 0.87 24.07
N LEU A 46 -5.97 -0.06 24.88
CA LEU A 46 -5.69 -0.09 26.31
C LEU A 46 -4.80 -1.30 26.65
N GLU A 47 -4.08 -1.20 27.76
CA GLU A 47 -3.40 -2.35 28.36
C GLU A 47 -4.42 -3.48 28.63
N GLY A 48 -3.99 -4.71 28.40
CA GLY A 48 -4.81 -5.91 28.49
C GLY A 48 -5.19 -6.51 27.15
N ILE A 49 -5.07 -5.77 26.04
CA ILE A 49 -5.15 -6.32 24.68
C ILE A 49 -3.88 -7.13 24.42
N THR A 50 -4.04 -8.38 23.98
CA THR A 50 -2.93 -9.32 23.72
C THR A 50 -2.75 -9.63 22.25
N ARG A 51 -3.81 -9.51 21.42
CA ARG A 51 -3.75 -9.86 19.99
C ARG A 51 -4.43 -8.84 19.09
N ILE A 52 -3.83 -8.61 17.93
CA ILE A 52 -4.42 -7.87 16.80
C ILE A 52 -4.46 -8.82 15.60
N GLU A 53 -5.66 -9.21 15.19
CA GLU A 53 -5.86 -10.27 14.21
C GLU A 53 -5.90 -9.74 12.76
N GLU A 54 -6.22 -10.61 11.81
CA GLU A 54 -6.08 -10.39 10.38
C GLU A 54 -6.96 -9.21 9.90
N TYR A 55 -6.37 -8.31 9.11
CA TYR A 55 -7.06 -7.16 8.49
C TYR A 55 -7.85 -6.25 9.45
N ALA A 56 -7.58 -6.30 10.77
CA ALA A 56 -8.34 -5.58 11.78
C ALA A 56 -8.52 -4.07 11.47
N PHE A 57 -7.49 -3.44 10.89
CA PHE A 57 -7.44 -2.03 10.50
C PHE A 57 -7.12 -1.85 9.01
N LYS A 58 -7.45 -2.83 8.16
CA LYS A 58 -7.19 -2.74 6.72
C LYS A 58 -8.02 -1.65 6.05
N ASN A 59 -7.39 -0.83 5.20
CA ASN A 59 -8.05 0.23 4.42
C ASN A 59 -8.82 1.23 5.30
N THR A 60 -8.18 1.70 6.38
CA THR A 60 -8.71 2.74 7.27
C THR A 60 -7.96 4.06 7.06
N SER A 61 -8.42 5.15 7.67
CA SER A 61 -7.70 6.45 7.66
C SER A 61 -6.94 6.72 8.95
N LEU A 62 -6.55 5.66 9.67
CA LEU A 62 -5.81 5.76 10.91
C LEU A 62 -4.41 6.33 10.67
N SER A 63 -4.12 7.50 11.24
CA SER A 63 -2.82 8.18 11.07
C SER A 63 -1.74 7.61 11.97
N ASP A 64 -2.11 7.19 13.17
CA ASP A 64 -1.19 6.69 14.17
C ASP A 64 -1.86 5.69 15.10
N ILE A 65 -1.05 4.76 15.62
CA ILE A 65 -1.47 3.84 16.68
C ILE A 65 -0.30 3.57 17.62
N THR A 66 -0.60 3.44 18.91
CA THR A 66 0.38 3.02 19.90
C THR A 66 0.07 1.60 20.36
N ILE A 67 1.02 0.68 20.17
CA ILE A 67 0.94 -0.71 20.61
C ILE A 67 1.30 -0.78 22.11
N PRO A 68 0.36 -1.15 23.00
CA PRO A 68 0.59 -1.22 24.45
C PRO A 68 1.53 -2.37 24.82
N SER A 69 1.95 -2.43 26.09
CA SER A 69 2.94 -3.41 26.54
C SER A 69 2.45 -4.85 26.54
N THR A 70 1.13 -5.05 26.60
CA THR A 70 0.50 -6.38 26.65
C THR A 70 0.26 -7.03 25.30
N VAL A 71 0.48 -6.35 24.17
CA VAL A 71 0.26 -6.98 22.86
C VAL A 71 1.39 -7.96 22.57
N GLU A 72 1.01 -9.22 22.42
CA GLU A 72 1.89 -10.38 22.23
C GLU A 72 1.94 -10.82 20.76
N SER A 73 0.88 -10.59 20.00
CA SER A 73 0.79 -10.99 18.59
C SER A 73 0.04 -9.95 17.74
N ILE A 74 0.56 -9.70 16.55
CA ILE A 74 -0.04 -8.84 15.53
C ILE A 74 0.07 -9.59 14.21
N HIS A 75 -1.07 -9.79 13.55
CA HIS A 75 -1.09 -10.39 12.23
C HIS A 75 -0.36 -9.49 11.21
N PRO A 76 0.50 -10.02 10.30
CA PRO A 76 1.26 -9.23 9.34
C PRO A 76 0.42 -8.30 8.46
N THR A 77 -0.84 -8.62 8.24
CA THR A 77 -1.77 -7.86 7.39
C THR A 77 -2.75 -6.97 8.17
N ALA A 78 -2.60 -6.86 9.50
CA ALA A 78 -3.54 -6.12 10.36
C ALA A 78 -3.76 -4.66 9.92
N PHE A 79 -2.73 -4.03 9.35
CA PHE A 79 -2.71 -2.63 8.90
C PHE A 79 -2.54 -2.48 7.38
N ASP A 80 -2.86 -3.51 6.60
CA ASP A 80 -2.70 -3.50 5.14
C ASP A 80 -3.52 -2.37 4.49
N LEU A 81 -2.95 -1.69 3.48
CA LEU A 81 -3.56 -0.52 2.82
C LEU A 81 -3.91 0.66 3.75
N THR A 82 -3.24 0.79 4.89
CA THR A 82 -3.43 1.90 5.83
C THR A 82 -2.11 2.66 6.01
N ASP A 83 -2.12 3.96 5.73
CA ASP A 83 -0.96 4.86 5.93
C ASP A 83 -0.83 5.26 7.41
N VAL A 84 -0.51 4.28 8.26
CA VAL A 84 -0.42 4.43 9.71
C VAL A 84 1.03 4.53 10.18
N LYS A 85 1.28 5.44 11.13
CA LYS A 85 2.48 5.41 11.96
C LYS A 85 2.27 4.50 13.16
N ILE A 86 3.04 3.42 13.26
CA ILE A 86 3.01 2.53 14.42
C ILE A 86 4.07 2.99 15.43
N ASN A 87 3.64 3.20 16.67
CA ASN A 87 4.54 3.43 17.81
C ASN A 87 4.40 2.25 18.77
N VAL A 88 5.50 1.85 19.42
CA VAL A 88 5.48 0.80 20.45
C VAL A 88 5.89 1.42 21.78
N VAL A 89 5.13 1.12 22.85
CA VAL A 89 5.49 1.58 24.21
C VAL A 89 6.88 1.07 24.56
N LYS A 90 7.77 1.93 25.10
CA LYS A 90 9.18 1.61 25.37
C LYS A 90 9.40 0.30 26.16
N LYS A 91 8.48 -0.03 27.07
CA LYS A 91 8.54 -1.24 27.92
C LYS A 91 7.92 -2.49 27.28
N ASN A 92 7.42 -2.42 26.05
CA ASN A 92 6.89 -3.61 25.37
C ASN A 92 8.01 -4.66 25.23
N PRO A 93 7.79 -5.90 25.71
CA PRO A 93 8.81 -6.93 25.71
C PRO A 93 8.89 -7.70 24.38
N TYR A 94 7.88 -7.60 23.52
CA TYR A 94 7.71 -8.38 22.30
C TYR A 94 8.16 -7.65 21.04
N PHE A 95 7.90 -6.35 20.96
CA PHE A 95 8.06 -5.58 19.73
C PHE A 95 8.88 -4.31 19.93
N PHE A 96 9.42 -3.82 18.81
CA PHE A 96 9.92 -2.46 18.66
C PHE A 96 9.75 -2.03 17.20
N THR A 97 9.91 -0.74 16.94
CA THR A 97 9.86 -0.18 15.58
C THR A 97 11.22 0.38 15.19
N SER A 98 11.62 0.16 13.95
CA SER A 98 12.78 0.80 13.32
C SER A 98 12.37 1.25 11.92
N GLU A 99 12.50 2.54 11.62
CA GLU A 99 11.96 3.14 10.38
C GLU A 99 10.47 2.77 10.15
N HIS A 100 10.18 2.09 9.05
CA HIS A 100 8.84 1.60 8.67
C HIS A 100 8.59 0.14 9.05
N CYS A 101 9.42 -0.45 9.93
CA CYS A 101 9.37 -1.86 10.28
C CYS A 101 8.88 -2.06 11.72
N LEU A 102 7.89 -2.93 11.90
CA LEU A 102 7.55 -3.50 13.21
C LEU A 102 8.26 -4.84 13.35
N ILE A 103 9.12 -4.96 14.36
CA ILE A 103 10.08 -6.06 14.48
C ILE A 103 9.86 -6.78 15.81
N ASP A 104 9.88 -8.12 15.75
CA ASP A 104 9.95 -9.00 16.91
C ASP A 104 11.30 -8.81 17.63
N LYS A 105 11.25 -8.43 18.90
CA LYS A 105 12.41 -8.13 19.73
C LYS A 105 13.24 -9.37 20.05
N LEU A 106 12.65 -10.56 20.10
CA LEU A 106 13.32 -11.79 20.51
C LEU A 106 14.16 -12.37 19.38
N ASN A 107 13.64 -12.37 18.15
CA ASN A 107 14.24 -13.10 17.04
C ASN A 107 14.59 -12.22 15.82
N GLY A 108 14.28 -10.92 15.86
CA GLY A 108 14.52 -9.99 14.75
C GLY A 108 13.67 -10.27 13.51
N ASN A 109 12.56 -10.99 13.65
CA ASN A 109 11.62 -11.22 12.56
C ASN A 109 10.87 -9.91 12.26
N LEU A 110 10.88 -9.51 10.99
CA LEU A 110 10.00 -8.45 10.52
C LEU A 110 8.56 -8.97 10.53
N ILE A 111 7.73 -8.38 11.38
CA ILE A 111 6.31 -8.72 11.46
C ILE A 111 5.56 -8.09 10.29
N LEU A 112 5.73 -6.79 10.10
CA LEU A 112 5.15 -6.05 8.99
C LEU A 112 5.89 -4.73 8.74
N THR A 113 5.79 -4.24 7.52
CA THR A 113 6.04 -2.84 7.17
C THR A 113 4.77 -2.00 7.35
N PHE A 114 4.92 -0.74 7.76
CA PHE A 114 3.80 0.17 7.95
C PHE A 114 4.03 1.55 7.33
N GLY A 115 2.91 2.25 7.06
CA GLY A 115 2.91 3.56 6.42
C GLY A 115 3.35 3.52 4.97
N LYS A 116 3.50 4.70 4.36
CA LYS A 116 4.10 4.85 3.04
C LYS A 116 5.61 4.63 3.09
N LEU A 117 6.06 3.52 2.48
CA LEU A 117 7.50 3.27 2.33
C LEU A 117 8.13 4.29 1.37
N PRO A 118 9.38 4.72 1.60
CA PRO A 118 10.11 5.52 0.64
C PRO A 118 10.36 4.74 -0.65
N LEU A 119 10.56 5.48 -1.75
CA LEU A 119 10.75 4.92 -3.10
C LEU A 119 11.91 3.90 -3.15
N ILE A 120 13.00 4.21 -2.45
CA ILE A 120 14.11 3.31 -2.18
C ILE A 120 14.08 3.05 -0.68
N PHE A 121 13.75 1.82 -0.29
CA PHE A 121 13.62 1.44 1.11
C PHE A 121 14.69 0.44 1.49
N THR A 122 15.44 0.75 2.55
CA THR A 122 16.44 -0.16 3.11
C THR A 122 15.88 -0.84 4.35
N ILE A 123 15.90 -2.17 4.36
CA ILE A 123 15.57 -2.96 5.53
C ILE A 123 16.64 -2.69 6.60
N PRO A 124 16.25 -2.28 7.82
CA PRO A 124 17.20 -1.87 8.83
C PRO A 124 17.93 -3.09 9.46
N ASN A 125 19.15 -2.87 9.97
CA ASN A 125 20.09 -3.93 10.38
C ASN A 125 19.60 -4.80 11.56
N GLU A 126 18.60 -4.32 12.29
CA GLU A 126 17.96 -5.07 13.37
C GLU A 126 17.12 -6.24 12.85
N VAL A 127 16.66 -6.18 11.59
CA VAL A 127 15.91 -7.27 10.96
C VAL A 127 16.84 -8.42 10.61
N LYS A 128 16.48 -9.62 11.07
CA LYS A 128 17.17 -10.89 10.78
C LYS A 128 16.38 -11.79 9.86
N LYS A 129 15.05 -11.68 9.86
CA LYS A 129 14.17 -12.53 9.06
C LYS A 129 13.06 -11.70 8.43
N LEU A 130 12.73 -11.99 7.18
CA LEU A 130 11.51 -11.49 6.54
C LEU A 130 10.43 -12.56 6.63
N GLY A 131 9.45 -12.36 7.51
CA GLY A 131 8.34 -13.28 7.72
C GLY A 131 7.33 -13.25 6.57
N ASP A 132 6.32 -14.12 6.67
CA ASP A 132 5.21 -14.15 5.73
C ASP A 132 4.50 -12.80 5.66
N ASN A 133 4.24 -12.30 4.46
CA ASN A 133 3.52 -11.05 4.22
C ASN A 133 4.11 -9.82 4.93
N SER A 134 5.39 -9.86 5.31
CA SER A 134 6.04 -8.84 6.13
C SER A 134 6.41 -7.57 5.36
N ILE A 135 6.60 -7.66 4.04
CA ILE A 135 6.85 -6.52 3.14
C ILE A 135 5.59 -6.25 2.32
N ARG A 136 4.85 -5.22 2.71
CA ARG A 136 3.62 -4.79 2.03
C ARG A 136 3.59 -3.27 1.94
N PRO A 137 4.12 -2.68 0.85
CA PRO A 137 4.04 -1.24 0.65
C PRO A 137 2.57 -0.81 0.56
N CYS A 138 2.25 0.33 1.16
CA CYS A 138 0.90 0.88 1.07
C CYS A 138 0.56 1.21 -0.40
N ASN A 139 -0.58 0.75 -0.88
CA ASN A 139 -1.09 1.12 -2.19
C ASN A 139 -2.27 2.06 -2.01
N ASP A 140 -2.25 3.18 -2.73
CA ASP A 140 -3.40 4.06 -2.86
C ASP A 140 -4.19 3.61 -4.11
N SER A 141 -5.50 3.46 -3.96
CA SER A 141 -6.35 3.09 -5.08
C SER A 141 -7.57 3.99 -5.10
N VAL A 142 -7.77 4.67 -6.22
CA VAL A 142 -8.96 5.47 -6.44
C VAL A 142 -9.98 4.58 -7.12
N THR A 143 -11.07 4.28 -6.40
CA THR A 143 -12.21 3.52 -6.91
C THR A 143 -13.33 4.48 -7.25
N ILE A 144 -13.88 4.39 -8.46
CA ILE A 144 -15.14 5.06 -8.86
C ILE A 144 -16.15 3.95 -9.18
N GLU A 145 -17.33 3.99 -8.56
CA GLU A 145 -18.41 3.02 -8.81
C GLU A 145 -17.95 1.54 -8.78
N SER A 146 -17.14 1.19 -7.77
CA SER A 146 -16.58 -0.16 -7.57
C SER A 146 -15.58 -0.63 -8.64
N SER A 147 -15.23 0.23 -9.60
CA SER A 147 -14.17 0.00 -10.57
C SER A 147 -12.91 0.74 -10.14
N ILE A 148 -11.78 0.02 -10.09
CA ILE A 148 -10.47 0.63 -9.85
C ILE A 148 -10.14 1.46 -11.09
N LEU A 149 -10.16 2.79 -10.97
CA LEU A 149 -9.86 3.68 -12.08
C LEU A 149 -8.35 3.73 -12.35
N TYR A 150 -7.56 3.76 -11.26
CA TYR A 150 -6.12 3.54 -11.27
C TYR A 150 -5.61 3.11 -9.89
N GLN A 151 -4.52 2.33 -9.87
CA GLN A 151 -3.75 2.04 -8.66
C GLN A 151 -2.51 2.94 -8.65
N LYS A 152 -2.42 3.81 -7.66
CA LYS A 152 -1.20 4.54 -7.33
C LYS A 152 -0.55 3.83 -6.17
N SER A 153 0.38 2.91 -6.42
CA SER A 153 1.20 2.44 -5.31
C SER A 153 2.06 3.58 -4.79
N ILE A 154 2.00 3.78 -3.48
CA ILE A 154 2.80 4.77 -2.79
C ILE A 154 3.74 3.98 -1.89
N GLY A 155 4.85 3.52 -2.47
CA GLY A 155 5.71 2.58 -1.78
C GLY A 155 7.08 2.40 -2.43
N ALA A 156 7.78 1.37 -1.98
CA ALA A 156 9.13 1.05 -2.40
C ALA A 156 9.15 0.40 -3.78
N ALA A 157 9.79 1.06 -4.75
CA ALA A 157 10.14 0.50 -6.03
C ALA A 157 11.46 -0.29 -5.96
N VAL A 158 12.36 0.13 -5.06
CA VAL A 158 13.62 -0.57 -4.78
C VAL A 158 13.64 -0.94 -3.31
N ILE A 159 13.86 -2.22 -3.01
CA ILE A 159 14.05 -2.70 -1.64
C ILE A 159 15.47 -3.21 -1.48
N LYS A 160 16.22 -2.57 -0.59
CA LYS A 160 17.58 -2.95 -0.21
C LYS A 160 17.51 -3.81 1.04
N ILE A 161 17.80 -5.09 0.89
CA ILE A 161 17.85 -6.05 1.99
C ILE A 161 19.26 -6.01 2.57
N SER A 162 19.34 -5.57 3.83
CA SER A 162 20.59 -5.55 4.57
C SER A 162 21.16 -6.96 4.75
N SER A 163 22.49 -7.05 4.83
CA SER A 163 23.24 -8.27 5.13
C SER A 163 22.90 -8.90 6.47
N SER A 164 22.19 -8.19 7.35
CA SER A 164 21.66 -8.74 8.59
C SER A 164 20.55 -9.77 8.40
N VAL A 165 19.87 -9.76 7.25
CA VAL A 165 18.76 -10.65 6.93
C VAL A 165 19.31 -11.99 6.45
N ILE A 166 19.05 -13.03 7.23
CA ILE A 166 19.60 -14.38 6.99
C ILE A 166 18.56 -15.35 6.42
N SER A 167 17.27 -15.03 6.51
CA SER A 167 16.18 -15.86 5.97
C SER A 167 15.00 -15.03 5.49
N ILE A 168 14.41 -15.45 4.37
CA ILE A 168 13.28 -14.76 3.74
C ILE A 168 12.20 -15.78 3.41
N SER A 169 10.98 -15.55 3.91
CA SER A 169 9.83 -16.36 3.51
C SER A 169 9.53 -16.20 2.02
N GLN A 170 9.06 -17.27 1.38
CA GLN A 170 8.54 -17.24 0.01
C GLN A 170 7.41 -16.21 -0.17
N SER A 171 6.63 -15.96 0.88
CA SER A 171 5.50 -15.02 0.86
C SER A 171 5.86 -13.65 1.46
N ALA A 172 7.15 -13.36 1.69
CA ALA A 172 7.55 -12.09 2.28
C ALA A 172 7.10 -10.86 1.46
N PHE A 173 7.01 -11.02 0.13
CA PHE A 173 6.65 -9.97 -0.84
C PHE A 173 5.27 -10.19 -1.51
N THR A 174 4.29 -10.72 -0.79
CA THR A 174 2.93 -10.90 -1.33
C THR A 174 2.24 -9.55 -1.62
N ASP A 175 1.51 -9.46 -2.72
CA ASP A 175 0.76 -8.27 -3.19
C ASP A 175 1.61 -7.01 -3.44
N VAL A 176 2.90 -7.19 -3.72
CA VAL A 176 3.80 -6.09 -4.02
C VAL A 176 3.80 -5.77 -5.52
N HIS A 177 2.76 -5.10 -6.00
CA HIS A 177 2.54 -4.86 -7.43
C HIS A 177 3.54 -3.91 -8.13
N PHE A 178 4.33 -3.15 -7.36
CA PHE A 178 5.18 -2.06 -7.89
C PHE A 178 6.65 -2.14 -7.47
N LEU A 179 7.04 -3.24 -6.84
CA LEU A 179 8.44 -3.52 -6.57
C LEU A 179 9.15 -3.88 -7.87
N TYR A 180 10.11 -3.05 -8.25
CA TYR A 180 10.87 -3.17 -9.47
C TYR A 180 12.21 -3.84 -9.28
N THR A 181 12.86 -3.61 -8.14
CA THR A 181 14.20 -4.11 -7.88
C THR A 181 14.34 -4.50 -6.42
N VAL A 182 14.96 -5.66 -6.20
CA VAL A 182 15.40 -6.07 -4.87
C VAL A 182 16.91 -6.23 -4.89
N CYS A 183 17.59 -5.55 -3.97
CA CYS A 183 19.03 -5.58 -3.84
C CYS A 183 19.42 -6.25 -2.53
N TYR A 184 20.17 -7.33 -2.59
CA TYR A 184 20.60 -8.08 -1.43
C TYR A 184 22.07 -7.81 -1.12
N ASP A 185 22.35 -7.31 0.08
CA ASP A 185 23.72 -6.94 0.50
C ASP A 185 24.47 -8.07 1.24
N GLY A 186 23.85 -9.23 1.46
CA GLY A 186 24.48 -10.35 2.17
C GLY A 186 23.92 -11.73 1.82
N PHE A 187 24.12 -12.69 2.72
CA PHE A 187 23.77 -14.10 2.53
C PHE A 187 22.36 -14.40 2.99
N VAL A 188 21.54 -14.99 2.12
CA VAL A 188 20.20 -15.47 2.50
C VAL A 188 20.11 -16.96 2.27
N TYR A 189 19.72 -17.69 3.33
CA TYR A 189 19.31 -19.07 3.22
C TYR A 189 17.80 -19.12 2.95
N SER A 190 17.41 -19.72 1.82
CA SER A 190 16.04 -20.14 1.56
C SER A 190 15.97 -21.65 1.76
N ASN A 191 15.07 -22.11 2.63
CA ASN A 191 14.92 -23.54 2.93
C ASN A 191 14.12 -24.31 1.87
N ASP A 192 13.61 -23.66 0.83
CA ASP A 192 12.70 -24.29 -0.13
C ASP A 192 13.38 -24.71 -1.44
N ARG A 193 13.19 -25.99 -1.76
CA ARG A 193 13.71 -26.67 -2.97
C ARG A 193 13.05 -26.19 -4.27
N GLU A 194 11.98 -25.41 -4.16
CA GLU A 194 11.26 -24.81 -5.27
C GLU A 194 11.05 -23.32 -4.98
N PHE A 195 12.03 -22.49 -5.36
CA PHE A 195 11.70 -21.12 -5.75
C PHE A 195 10.76 -21.21 -6.96
N LYS A 196 9.45 -21.39 -6.73
CA LYS A 196 8.44 -20.96 -7.70
C LYS A 196 8.66 -19.47 -7.81
N LYS A 197 9.47 -19.07 -8.80
CA LYS A 197 9.90 -17.68 -9.01
C LYS A 197 8.64 -16.83 -8.92
N PRO A 198 8.46 -16.03 -7.85
CA PRO A 198 7.52 -14.94 -7.95
C PRO A 198 8.05 -14.12 -9.12
N GLU A 199 7.19 -13.76 -10.07
CA GLU A 199 7.57 -12.93 -11.22
C GLU A 199 8.33 -11.65 -10.82
N LEU A 200 8.22 -11.27 -9.55
CA LEU A 200 8.87 -10.18 -8.81
C LEU A 200 10.41 -10.30 -8.69
N LEU A 201 11.03 -11.46 -8.91
CA LEU A 201 12.49 -11.63 -8.79
C LEU A 201 13.24 -11.58 -10.13
N ARG A 202 12.58 -11.13 -11.21
CA ARG A 202 13.26 -10.92 -12.50
C ARG A 202 14.38 -9.88 -12.45
N ASN A 203 14.28 -8.93 -11.51
CA ASN A 203 15.24 -7.84 -11.29
C ASN A 203 15.83 -7.89 -9.87
N ALA A 204 16.26 -9.08 -9.44
CA ALA A 204 16.98 -9.25 -8.19
C ALA A 204 18.50 -9.10 -8.43
N PHE A 205 19.16 -8.33 -7.56
CA PHE A 205 20.60 -8.07 -7.61
C PHE A 205 21.23 -8.49 -6.29
N VAL A 206 22.47 -8.97 -6.35
CA VAL A 206 23.25 -9.35 -5.17
C VAL A 206 24.56 -8.58 -5.18
N THR A 207 25.08 -8.24 -4.00
CA THR A 207 26.40 -7.60 -3.88
C THR A 207 27.52 -8.64 -4.02
N ASP A 208 28.76 -8.16 -4.17
CA ASP A 208 29.96 -9.00 -4.25
C ASP A 208 30.15 -9.91 -3.02
N ASN A 209 29.45 -9.62 -1.91
CA ASN A 209 29.45 -10.45 -0.72
C ASN A 209 28.63 -11.75 -0.89
N TYR A 210 27.92 -11.98 -1.99
CA TYR A 210 27.07 -13.17 -2.17
C TYR A 210 27.84 -14.38 -2.75
N ILE A 211 28.15 -15.36 -1.90
CA ILE A 211 29.03 -16.51 -2.22
C ILE A 211 28.30 -17.67 -2.94
N TYR A 212 26.96 -17.72 -2.91
CA TYR A 212 26.23 -18.88 -3.45
C TYR A 212 26.24 -18.99 -4.99
N ASP A 213 26.47 -17.88 -5.69
CA ASP A 213 26.43 -17.84 -7.15
C ASP A 213 27.62 -18.57 -7.79
N GLU A 214 28.78 -18.53 -7.13
CA GLU A 214 30.00 -19.22 -7.56
C GLU A 214 29.83 -20.76 -7.57
N PHE A 215 28.91 -21.29 -6.75
CA PHE A 215 28.60 -22.72 -6.65
C PHE A 215 27.61 -23.20 -7.73
N LEU A 216 26.73 -22.33 -8.25
CA LEU A 216 25.63 -22.71 -9.14
C LEU A 216 25.73 -22.17 -10.57
N LYS A 217 26.74 -21.35 -10.90
CA LYS A 217 26.97 -20.77 -12.24
C LYS A 217 25.76 -19.99 -12.80
N LEU A 218 25.04 -19.25 -11.95
CA LEU A 218 23.96 -18.39 -12.42
C LEU A 218 24.55 -17.02 -12.86
N PRO A 219 23.86 -16.28 -13.76
CA PRO A 219 24.33 -14.96 -14.18
C PRO A 219 24.25 -13.98 -13.00
N THR A 220 25.42 -13.57 -12.53
CA THR A 220 25.63 -12.60 -11.44
C THR A 220 25.14 -11.22 -11.88
N MET A 221 24.10 -10.70 -11.23
CA MET A 221 23.74 -9.28 -11.30
C MET A 221 24.49 -8.54 -10.18
N LYS A 222 25.74 -8.14 -10.47
CA LYS A 222 26.78 -7.77 -9.48
C LYS A 222 26.60 -6.42 -8.78
N GLN A 223 25.64 -5.59 -9.16
CA GLN A 223 25.46 -4.28 -8.54
C GLN A 223 23.99 -3.89 -8.49
N CYS A 224 23.53 -3.50 -7.30
CA CYS A 224 22.18 -2.99 -7.10
C CYS A 224 21.88 -1.86 -8.08
N ASN A 225 20.87 -2.05 -8.94
CA ASN A 225 20.39 -0.96 -9.78
C ASN A 225 19.27 -0.19 -9.05
N GLU A 226 19.58 1.01 -8.59
CA GLU A 226 18.59 1.90 -7.98
C GLU A 226 17.84 2.75 -9.03
N GLU A 227 18.19 2.63 -10.32
CA GLU A 227 17.52 3.35 -11.40
C GLU A 227 16.13 2.79 -11.68
N ILE A 228 15.13 3.58 -11.33
CA ILE A 228 13.73 3.28 -11.63
C ILE A 228 13.37 3.90 -12.99
N PRO A 229 12.77 3.12 -13.92
CA PRO A 229 12.30 3.64 -15.20
C PRO A 229 11.37 4.84 -15.04
N ASN A 230 11.50 5.85 -15.91
CA ASN A 230 10.71 7.08 -15.82
C ASN A 230 9.20 6.84 -15.89
N GLU A 231 8.75 5.88 -16.70
CA GLU A 231 7.35 5.48 -16.78
C GLU A 231 6.81 4.98 -15.42
N MET A 232 7.65 4.25 -14.67
CA MET A 232 7.30 3.77 -13.34
C MET A 232 7.31 4.90 -12.31
N LYS A 233 8.25 5.85 -12.40
CA LYS A 233 8.24 7.06 -11.56
C LYS A 233 6.95 7.86 -11.75
N ILE A 234 6.51 8.05 -13.00
CA ILE A 234 5.25 8.74 -13.31
C ILE A 234 4.06 7.95 -12.73
N ARG A 235 4.04 6.62 -12.90
CA ARG A 235 2.97 5.78 -12.36
C ARG A 235 2.91 5.76 -10.83
N LEU A 236 4.04 5.82 -10.13
CA LEU A 236 4.09 5.91 -8.66
C LEU A 236 3.61 7.28 -8.15
N ASN A 237 3.90 8.36 -8.89
CA ASN A 237 3.51 9.71 -8.49
C ASN A 237 2.07 10.08 -8.88
N VAL A 238 1.64 9.70 -10.08
CA VAL A 238 0.38 10.12 -10.71
C VAL A 238 -0.65 8.99 -10.72
N GLY A 239 -0.24 7.73 -10.54
CA GLY A 239 -1.11 6.57 -10.67
C GLY A 239 -1.38 6.13 -12.11
N LEU A 240 -0.94 6.93 -13.09
CA LEU A 240 -1.16 6.73 -14.52
C LEU A 240 0.18 6.61 -15.26
N THR A 241 0.18 5.86 -16.35
CA THR A 241 1.26 5.79 -17.33
C THR A 241 1.26 7.02 -18.25
N THR A 242 2.38 7.28 -18.90
CA THR A 242 2.48 8.35 -19.92
C THR A 242 1.42 8.18 -21.00
N THR A 243 1.19 6.95 -21.46
CA THR A 243 0.19 6.64 -22.49
C THR A 243 -1.23 6.94 -22.03
N GLU A 244 -1.58 6.58 -20.79
CA GLU A 244 -2.89 6.89 -20.21
C GLU A 244 -3.09 8.41 -20.07
N ILE A 245 -2.07 9.15 -19.64
CA ILE A 245 -2.12 10.63 -19.54
C ILE A 245 -2.34 11.24 -20.93
N VAL A 246 -1.56 10.83 -21.93
CA VAL A 246 -1.70 11.31 -23.30
C VAL A 246 -3.10 11.01 -23.84
N LEU A 247 -3.62 9.80 -23.61
CA LEU A 247 -4.96 9.41 -24.03
C LEU A 247 -6.04 10.29 -23.38
N ILE A 248 -5.94 10.55 -22.07
CA ILE A 248 -6.87 11.41 -21.33
C ILE A 248 -6.86 12.84 -21.90
N VAL A 249 -5.67 13.40 -22.15
CA VAL A 249 -5.52 14.75 -22.71
C VAL A 249 -6.15 14.83 -24.10
N VAL A 250 -5.88 13.84 -24.97
CA VAL A 250 -6.46 13.78 -26.32
C VAL A 250 -7.98 13.67 -26.26
N CYS A 251 -8.53 12.76 -25.44
CA CYS A 251 -9.97 12.62 -25.26
C CYS A 251 -10.62 13.90 -24.73
N SER A 252 -9.97 14.59 -23.78
CA SER A 252 -10.47 15.85 -23.22
C SER A 252 -10.49 16.98 -24.25
N LEU A 253 -9.46 17.07 -25.09
CA LEU A 253 -9.41 18.04 -26.20
C LEU A 253 -10.47 17.74 -27.26
N LEU A 254 -10.65 16.48 -27.65
CA LEU A 254 -11.69 16.07 -28.59
C LEU A 254 -13.10 16.37 -28.05
N ALA A 255 -13.35 16.11 -26.76
CA ALA A 255 -14.61 16.46 -26.11
C ALA A 255 -14.85 17.98 -26.10
N LEU A 256 -13.82 18.78 -25.81
CA LEU A 256 -13.91 20.24 -25.87
C LEU A 256 -14.24 20.75 -27.28
N ILE A 257 -13.60 20.18 -28.31
CA ILE A 257 -13.88 20.49 -29.71
C ILE A 257 -15.34 20.12 -30.07
N LEU A 258 -15.83 18.96 -29.63
CA LEU A 258 -17.22 18.55 -29.83
C LEU A 258 -18.21 19.49 -29.14
N ILE A 259 -17.91 19.94 -27.91
CA ILE A 259 -18.75 20.90 -27.18
C ILE A 259 -18.76 22.25 -27.90
N VAL A 260 -17.61 22.76 -28.32
CA VAL A 260 -17.51 24.05 -29.05
C VAL A 260 -18.25 23.97 -30.38
N THR A 261 -18.08 22.89 -31.15
CA THR A 261 -18.79 22.72 -32.41
C THR A 261 -20.30 22.64 -32.21
N PHE A 262 -20.77 21.93 -31.18
CA PHE A 262 -22.19 21.89 -30.83
C PHE A 262 -22.74 23.26 -30.46
N ILE A 263 -22.00 24.05 -29.65
CA ILE A 263 -22.38 25.43 -29.30
C ILE A 263 -22.45 26.32 -30.54
N VAL A 264 -21.47 26.23 -31.44
CA VAL A 264 -21.47 27.01 -32.70
C VAL A 264 -22.67 26.63 -33.57
N ILE A 265 -22.94 25.34 -33.74
CA ILE A 265 -24.12 24.84 -34.48
C ILE A 265 -25.41 25.37 -33.85
N ALA A 266 -25.54 25.29 -32.52
CA ALA A 266 -26.71 25.81 -31.81
C ALA A 266 -26.91 27.32 -32.00
N ILE A 267 -25.84 28.12 -31.92
CA ILE A 267 -25.87 29.57 -32.17
C ILE A 267 -26.30 29.87 -33.61
N CYS A 268 -25.74 29.16 -34.60
CA CYS A 268 -26.09 29.32 -36.01
C CYS A 268 -27.57 28.97 -36.27
N LEU A 269 -28.07 27.88 -35.69
CA LEU A 269 -29.49 27.51 -35.79
C LEU A 269 -30.41 28.55 -35.14
N CYS A 270 -30.01 29.10 -33.98
CA CYS A 270 -30.75 30.19 -33.32
C CYS A 270 -30.78 31.48 -34.16
N LYS A 271 -29.66 31.85 -34.81
CA LYS A 271 -29.62 33.01 -35.72
C LYS A 271 -30.54 32.82 -36.92
N ARG A 272 -30.45 31.68 -37.59
CA ARG A 272 -31.30 31.35 -38.75
C ARG A 272 -32.79 31.38 -38.40
N LYS A 273 -33.18 30.85 -37.24
CA LYS A 273 -34.57 30.90 -36.77
C LYS A 273 -35.06 32.33 -36.48
N LYS A 274 -34.18 33.23 -36.01
CA LYS A 274 -34.49 34.67 -35.85
C LYS A 274 -34.65 35.37 -37.19
N GLU A 275 -33.80 35.07 -38.17
CA GLU A 275 -33.90 35.63 -39.52
C GLU A 275 -35.20 35.19 -40.21
N GLU A 276 -35.54 33.90 -40.16
CA GLU A 276 -36.80 33.37 -40.70
C GLU A 276 -38.04 33.98 -40.01
N SER A 277 -37.98 34.22 -38.70
CA SER A 277 -39.05 34.92 -37.96
C SER A 277 -39.19 36.40 -38.33
N SER A 278 -38.10 37.09 -38.67
CA SER A 278 -38.12 38.51 -39.05
C SER A 278 -38.64 38.73 -40.47
N VAL A 279 -38.36 37.80 -41.39
CA VAL A 279 -38.90 37.82 -42.75
C VAL A 279 -40.42 37.58 -42.73
N PHE A 280 -40.90 36.69 -41.87
CA PHE A 280 -42.34 36.46 -41.70
C PHE A 280 -43.10 37.66 -41.12
N GLN A 281 -42.46 38.50 -40.29
CA GLN A 281 -43.06 39.73 -39.77
C GLN A 281 -43.10 40.89 -40.77
N GLN A 282 -42.30 40.85 -41.86
CA GLN A 282 -42.35 41.86 -42.92
C GLN A 282 -43.38 41.55 -44.02
N ILE A 283 -43.99 40.37 -43.99
CA ILE A 283 -44.96 39.89 -45.00
C ILE A 283 -46.42 39.93 -44.47
N LEU A 284 -46.62 40.33 -43.21
CA LEU A 284 -47.92 40.60 -42.58
C LEU A 284 -48.13 42.11 -42.40
#